data_AF-A0A2N3E377-F1
#
_entry.id   AF-A0A2N3E377-F1
#
_cell.length_a   1.000
_cell.length_b   1.000
_cell.length_c   1.000
_cell.angle_alpha   90.00
_cell.angle_beta   90.00
_cell.angle_gamma   90.00
#
_symmetry.space_group_name_H-M   'P 1'
#
loop_
_entity.id
_entity.type
_entity.pdbx_description
1 polymer ?
#
loop_
_entity_poly.entity_id
_entity_poly.type
_entity_poly.pdbx_seq_one_letter_code
_entity_poly.pdbx_strand_id
1 'polypeptide(L)'
;MSRTRDFPKWTPNWTPSLAEMASLATILRDLARNEGEEGRTAIAWALLNRHNAALCRHPADPGADFSDRDFARAMLALCRVWAGEKPDPTHGATHFHPHTECPPWAANETPSALIGEHLFYAPRFRGHHP
;
A
#
# COMPACT_ATOMS: atom_id res chain seq x y z
N MET A 1 -0.14 -11.50 28.71
CA MET A 1 0.64 -12.26 27.71
C MET A 1 0.00 -12.01 26.35
N SER A 2 0.51 -11.01 25.61
CA SER A 2 -0.03 -10.67 24.29
C SER A 2 0.51 -11.67 23.27
N ARG A 3 -0.37 -12.47 22.66
CA ARG A 3 0.02 -13.34 21.54
C ARG A 3 0.33 -12.42 20.37
N THR A 4 1.61 -12.20 20.07
CA THR A 4 2.03 -11.75 18.74
C THR A 4 1.42 -12.75 17.76
N ARG A 5 0.43 -12.32 16.98
CA ARG A 5 -0.01 -13.10 15.82
C ARG A 5 1.20 -13.18 14.91
N ASP A 6 1.76 -14.37 14.76
CA ASP A 6 2.77 -14.63 13.72
C ASP A 6 2.06 -14.45 12.38
N PHE A 7 2.17 -13.25 11.84
CA PHE A 7 1.72 -12.98 10.49
C PHE A 7 2.66 -13.73 9.54
N PRO A 8 2.14 -14.54 8.61
CA PRO A 8 2.98 -15.19 7.62
C PRO A 8 3.84 -14.11 6.93
N LYS A 9 5.13 -14.40 6.75
CA LYS A 9 6.04 -13.49 6.06
C LYS A 9 5.45 -13.18 4.69
N TRP A 10 5.24 -11.90 4.39
CA TRP A 10 4.81 -11.46 3.08
C TRP A 10 5.86 -11.87 2.05
N THR A 11 5.49 -12.72 1.09
CA THR A 11 6.37 -13.21 0.03
C THR A 11 5.88 -12.68 -1.31
N PRO A 12 6.54 -11.65 -1.88
CA PRO A 12 6.15 -11.15 -3.19
C PRO A 12 6.44 -12.19 -4.27
N ASN A 13 5.62 -12.23 -5.31
CA ASN A 13 5.81 -13.09 -6.48
C ASN A 13 6.74 -12.46 -7.54
N TRP A 14 7.37 -11.34 -7.21
CA TRP A 14 8.16 -10.51 -8.11
C TRP A 14 9.28 -9.78 -7.34
N THR A 15 10.24 -9.23 -8.07
CA THR A 15 11.28 -8.33 -7.51
C THR A 15 11.22 -7.02 -8.31
N PRO A 16 11.02 -5.87 -7.67
CA PRO A 16 10.84 -4.62 -8.37
C PRO A 16 12.18 -4.10 -8.88
N SER A 17 12.16 -3.57 -10.10
CA SER A 17 13.23 -2.73 -10.61
C SER A 17 13.23 -1.36 -9.90
N LEU A 18 14.34 -0.64 -10.01
CA LEU A 18 14.43 0.74 -9.52
C LEU A 18 13.37 1.66 -10.15
N ALA A 19 13.09 1.46 -11.45
CA ALA A 19 12.07 2.23 -12.17
C ALA A 19 10.65 1.96 -11.64
N GLU A 20 10.35 0.71 -11.29
CA GLU A 20 9.06 0.35 -10.69
C GLU A 20 8.92 0.93 -9.27
N MET A 21 9.97 0.84 -8.45
CA MET A 21 9.99 1.49 -7.12
C MET A 21 9.81 3.01 -7.24
N ALA A 22 10.48 3.65 -8.19
CA ALA A 22 10.35 5.08 -8.44
C ALA A 22 8.93 5.46 -8.86
N SER A 23 8.31 4.69 -9.76
CA SER A 23 6.94 4.92 -10.20
C SER A 23 5.93 4.80 -9.05
N LEU A 24 6.11 3.78 -8.20
CA LEU A 24 5.31 3.62 -6.97
C LEU A 24 5.56 4.79 -6.00
N ALA A 25 6.79 5.28 -5.88
CA ALA A 25 7.13 6.40 -5.01
C ALA A 25 6.48 7.70 -5.46
N THR A 26 6.40 7.96 -6.77
CA THR A 26 5.66 9.10 -7.34
C THR A 26 4.18 9.05 -6.95
N ILE A 27 3.55 7.89 -7.12
CA ILE A 27 2.13 7.69 -6.76
C ILE A 27 1.92 7.88 -5.26
N LEU A 28 2.77 7.26 -4.44
CA LEU A 28 2.70 7.37 -2.98
C LEU A 28 2.92 8.81 -2.51
N ARG A 29 3.86 9.55 -3.11
CA ARG A 29 4.08 10.97 -2.81
C ARG A 29 2.78 11.75 -2.97
N ASP A 30 2.09 11.56 -4.09
CA ASP A 30 0.88 12.34 -4.40
C ASP A 30 -0.29 11.98 -3.49
N LEU A 31 -0.42 10.69 -3.14
CA LEU A 31 -1.47 10.21 -2.25
C LEU A 31 -1.23 10.54 -0.76
N ALA A 32 0.03 10.57 -0.32
CA ALA A 32 0.41 10.70 1.08
C ALA A 32 0.86 12.11 1.48
N ARG A 33 0.52 13.15 0.70
CA ARG A 33 0.93 14.55 0.97
C ARG A 33 0.48 15.04 2.35
N ASN A 34 -0.72 14.63 2.77
CA ASN A 34 -1.31 15.04 4.05
C ASN A 34 -1.24 13.92 5.12
N GLU A 35 -0.44 12.88 4.89
CA GLU A 35 -0.38 11.71 5.76
C GLU A 35 0.82 11.72 6.71
N GLY A 36 0.59 11.21 7.92
CA GLY A 36 1.63 10.87 8.88
C GLY A 36 2.49 9.68 8.41
N GLU A 37 3.46 9.25 9.23
CA GLU A 37 4.28 8.07 8.92
C GLU A 37 3.41 6.81 8.73
N GLU A 38 2.44 6.60 9.63
CA GLU A 38 1.57 5.42 9.62
C GLU A 38 0.70 5.35 8.35
N GLY A 39 0.03 6.45 7.98
CA GLY A 39 -0.76 6.55 6.75
C GLY A 39 0.08 6.35 5.49
N ARG A 40 1.27 6.94 5.42
CA ARG A 40 2.21 6.73 4.30
C ARG A 40 2.64 5.26 4.20
N THR A 41 2.95 4.62 5.32
CA THR A 41 3.29 3.18 5.35
C THR A 41 2.10 2.31 4.93
N ALA A 42 0.88 2.65 5.34
CA ALA A 42 -0.33 1.94 4.94
C ALA A 42 -0.59 2.03 3.43
N ILE A 43 -0.50 3.23 2.85
CA ILE A 43 -0.64 3.43 1.39
C ILE A 43 0.48 2.70 0.63
N ALA A 44 1.73 2.73 1.13
CA ALA A 44 2.84 1.99 0.53
C ALA A 44 2.56 0.48 0.48
N TRP A 45 2.07 -0.10 1.58
CA TRP A 45 1.63 -1.49 1.62
C TRP A 45 0.51 -1.78 0.61
N ALA A 46 -0.52 -0.94 0.56
CA ALA A 46 -1.63 -1.12 -0.36
C ALA A 46 -1.20 -1.08 -1.84
N LEU A 47 -0.25 -0.20 -2.19
CA LEU A 47 0.33 -0.13 -3.54
C LEU A 47 1.14 -1.38 -3.89
N LEU A 48 1.98 -1.88 -2.97
CA LEU A 48 2.76 -3.09 -3.20
C LEU A 48 1.87 -4.34 -3.30
N ASN A 49 0.85 -4.44 -2.45
CA ASN A 49 -0.16 -5.50 -2.52
C ASN A 49 -0.92 -5.46 -3.85
N ARG A 50 -1.34 -4.27 -4.30
CA ARG A 50 -2.00 -4.06 -5.60
C ARG A 50 -1.10 -4.48 -6.76
N HIS A 51 0.18 -4.15 -6.71
CA HIS A 51 1.14 -4.54 -7.74
C HIS A 51 1.37 -6.06 -7.75
N ASN A 52 1.57 -6.67 -6.57
CA ASN A 52 1.77 -8.11 -6.42
C ASN A 52 0.56 -8.93 -6.92
N ALA A 53 -0.65 -8.39 -6.78
CA ALA A 53 -1.88 -8.96 -7.33
C ALA A 53 -2.05 -8.72 -8.85
N ALA A 54 -1.05 -8.12 -9.51
CA ALA A 54 -1.09 -7.71 -10.92
C ALA A 54 -2.27 -6.79 -11.28
N LEU A 55 -2.81 -6.05 -10.31
CA LEU A 55 -3.94 -5.14 -10.51
C LEU A 55 -3.50 -3.80 -11.11
N CYS A 56 -2.23 -3.45 -10.99
CA CYS A 56 -1.61 -2.30 -11.65
C CYS A 56 -0.20 -2.67 -12.10
N ARG A 57 0.13 -2.37 -13.36
CA ARG A 57 1.50 -2.34 -13.85
C ARG A 57 1.80 -0.91 -14.24
N HIS A 58 2.73 -0.28 -13.55
CA HIS A 58 3.10 1.10 -13.84
C HIS A 58 4.12 1.11 -14.98
N PRO A 59 3.93 1.94 -16.02
CA PRO A 59 5.00 2.20 -16.97
C PRO A 59 6.17 2.83 -16.21
N ALA A 60 7.40 2.58 -16.65
CA ALA A 60 8.57 3.19 -16.06
C ALA A 60 8.48 4.72 -16.17
N ASP A 61 8.32 5.40 -15.04
CA ASP A 61 8.35 6.87 -14.97
C ASP A 61 9.79 7.33 -14.63
N PRO A 62 10.44 8.14 -15.49
CA PRO A 62 11.72 8.76 -15.16
C PRO A 62 11.59 9.91 -14.14
N GLY A 63 10.39 10.27 -13.68
CA GLY A 63 10.09 11.37 -12.74
C GLY A 63 10.61 11.22 -11.30
N ALA A 64 11.64 10.42 -11.09
CA ALA A 64 12.33 10.32 -9.80
C ALA A 64 13.09 11.63 -9.52
N ASP A 65 12.57 12.42 -8.59
CA ASP A 65 13.21 13.65 -8.12
C ASP A 65 13.53 13.53 -6.63
N PHE A 66 14.77 13.16 -6.30
CA PHE A 66 15.21 13.08 -4.90
C PHE A 66 15.42 14.45 -4.24
N SER A 67 15.35 15.55 -5.00
CA SER A 67 15.33 16.90 -4.40
C SER A 67 13.95 17.24 -3.82
N ASP A 68 12.89 16.59 -4.30
CA ASP A 68 11.57 16.59 -3.68
C ASP A 68 11.59 15.73 -2.40
N ARG A 69 11.42 16.38 -1.25
CA ARG A 69 11.43 15.72 0.06
C ARG A 69 10.31 14.71 0.22
N ASP A 70 9.15 14.94 -0.38
CA ASP A 70 8.01 14.03 -0.25
C ASP A 70 8.20 12.81 -1.14
N PHE A 71 8.81 12.96 -2.32
CA PHE A 71 9.27 11.83 -3.12
C PHE A 71 10.31 11.00 -2.35
N ALA A 72 11.33 11.63 -1.77
CA ALA A 72 12.37 10.92 -1.02
C ALA A 72 11.79 10.13 0.17
N ARG A 73 10.79 10.70 0.88
CA ARG A 73 10.06 10.01 1.95
C ARG A 73 9.21 8.86 1.44
N ALA A 74 8.56 9.02 0.30
CA ALA A 74 7.78 7.96 -0.33
C ALA A 74 8.69 6.78 -0.74
N MET A 75 9.82 7.05 -1.38
CA MET A 75 10.82 6.04 -1.73
C MET A 75 11.35 5.31 -0.47
N LEU A 76 11.68 6.04 0.60
CA LEU A 76 12.09 5.45 1.87
C LEU A 76 11.01 4.52 2.43
N ALA A 77 9.75 4.94 2.45
CA ALA A 77 8.65 4.14 2.98
C ALA A 77 8.48 2.84 2.19
N LEU A 78 8.52 2.90 0.85
CA LEU A 78 8.45 1.71 -0.01
C LEU A 78 9.61 0.76 0.24
N CYS A 79 10.84 1.26 0.33
CA CYS A 79 12.02 0.43 0.61
C CYS A 79 11.91 -0.28 1.98
N ARG A 80 11.46 0.42 3.03
CA ARG A 80 11.29 -0.17 4.37
C ARG A 80 10.22 -1.25 4.39
N VAL A 81 9.10 -0.99 3.73
CA VAL A 81 8.02 -1.97 3.59
C VAL A 81 8.50 -3.18 2.81
N TRP A 82 9.16 -2.97 1.66
CA TRP A 82 9.72 -4.03 0.83
C TRP A 82 10.75 -4.89 1.58
N ALA A 83 11.60 -4.27 2.38
CA ALA A 83 12.59 -4.95 3.22
C ALA A 83 11.96 -5.72 4.41
N GLY A 84 10.65 -5.58 4.63
CA GLY A 84 9.94 -6.24 5.73
C GLY A 84 10.18 -5.60 7.10
N GLU A 85 10.62 -4.34 7.16
CA GLU A 85 10.91 -3.63 8.42
C GLU A 85 9.64 -3.20 9.18
N LYS A 86 8.51 -3.10 8.47
CA LYS A 86 7.21 -2.69 9.03
C LYS A 86 6.17 -3.74 8.64
N PRO A 87 5.35 -4.26 9.57
CA PRO A 87 4.25 -5.17 9.21
C PRO A 87 3.21 -4.46 8.34
N ASP A 88 2.36 -5.19 7.62
CA ASP A 88 1.25 -4.65 6.83
C ASP A 88 0.06 -4.27 7.74
N PRO A 89 -0.17 -2.98 8.03
CA PRO A 89 -1.27 -2.56 8.89
C PRO A 89 -2.62 -2.58 8.15
N THR A 90 -2.62 -2.75 6.82
CA THR A 90 -3.82 -2.75 5.97
C THR A 90 -4.45 -4.13 5.81
N HIS A 91 -3.77 -5.17 6.30
CA HIS A 91 -4.19 -6.56 6.22
C HIS A 91 -4.37 -7.06 4.78
N GLY A 92 -3.42 -6.77 3.89
CA GLY A 92 -3.48 -7.21 2.49
C GLY A 92 -4.36 -6.34 1.60
N ALA A 93 -4.61 -5.08 1.99
CA ALA A 93 -5.45 -4.20 1.20
C ALA A 93 -4.87 -3.96 -0.20
N THR A 94 -5.74 -3.94 -1.21
CA THR A 94 -5.38 -3.58 -2.60
C THR A 94 -6.17 -2.36 -3.08
N HIS A 95 -7.21 -1.96 -2.36
CA HIS A 95 -8.05 -0.81 -2.65
C HIS A 95 -8.14 0.09 -1.43
N PHE A 96 -8.27 1.39 -1.65
CA PHE A 96 -8.46 2.37 -0.60
C PHE A 96 -9.04 3.66 -1.19
N HIS A 97 -9.66 4.47 -0.34
CA HIS A 97 -10.13 5.82 -0.68
C HIS A 97 -10.12 6.71 0.58
N PRO A 98 -10.15 8.05 0.43
CA PRO A 98 -10.31 8.95 1.57
C PRO A 98 -11.58 8.63 2.36
N HIS A 99 -11.54 8.65 3.70
CA HIS A 99 -12.69 8.31 4.53
C HIS A 99 -13.87 9.29 4.38
N THR A 100 -13.61 10.48 3.84
CA THR A 100 -14.62 11.50 3.52
C THR A 100 -15.40 11.22 2.24
N GLU A 101 -14.97 10.22 1.47
CA GLU A 101 -15.59 9.82 0.20
C GLU A 101 -16.23 8.44 0.34
N CYS A 102 -17.23 8.14 -0.50
CA CYS A 102 -17.84 6.80 -0.57
C CYS A 102 -18.07 6.43 -2.04
N PRO A 103 -17.03 5.91 -2.73
CA PRO A 103 -17.15 5.54 -4.12
C PRO A 103 -18.07 4.32 -4.29
N PRO A 104 -18.77 4.16 -5.45
CA PRO A 104 -19.74 3.09 -5.64
C PRO A 104 -19.22 1.66 -5.41
N TRP A 105 -17.93 1.42 -5.70
CA TRP A 105 -17.30 0.11 -5.48
C TRP A 105 -17.12 -0.22 -3.98
N ALA A 106 -17.08 0.78 -3.11
CA ALA A 106 -16.89 0.60 -1.66
C ALA A 106 -18.22 0.46 -0.90
N ALA A 107 -19.35 0.82 -1.52
CA ALA A 107 -20.64 0.96 -0.84
C ALA A 107 -21.12 -0.30 -0.09
N ASN A 108 -20.71 -1.49 -0.55
CA ASN A 108 -21.06 -2.78 0.06
C ASN A 108 -19.84 -3.57 0.57
N GLU A 109 -18.66 -2.94 0.58
CA GLU A 109 -17.44 -3.58 1.07
C GLU A 109 -17.18 -3.18 2.52
N THR A 110 -16.60 -4.10 3.29
CA THR A 110 -16.17 -3.82 4.67
C THR A 110 -14.70 -3.43 4.66
N PRO A 111 -14.33 -2.24 5.16
CA PRO A 111 -12.93 -1.85 5.22
C PRO A 111 -12.16 -2.79 6.17
N SER A 112 -10.94 -3.17 5.78
CA SER A 112 -10.01 -3.92 6.61
C SER A 112 -9.32 -3.04 7.65
N ALA A 113 -9.16 -1.74 7.35
CA ALA A 113 -8.57 -0.76 8.26
C ALA A 113 -9.02 0.67 7.92
N LEU A 114 -9.00 1.54 8.94
CA LEU A 114 -9.02 3.00 8.81
C LEU A 114 -7.70 3.51 9.37
N ILE A 115 -6.84 4.06 8.52
CA ILE A 115 -5.50 4.53 8.91
C ILE A 115 -5.25 5.88 8.23
N GLY A 116 -4.90 6.88 9.05
CA GLY A 116 -4.81 8.26 8.57
C GLY A 116 -6.15 8.70 7.97
N GLU A 117 -6.09 9.32 6.80
CA GLU A 117 -7.28 9.83 6.12
C GLU A 117 -7.96 8.79 5.21
N HIS A 118 -7.57 7.52 5.26
CA HIS A 118 -7.98 6.51 4.28
C HIS A 118 -8.63 5.26 4.88
N LEU A 119 -9.69 4.79 4.21
CA LEU A 119 -10.27 3.46 4.39
C LEU A 119 -9.61 2.48 3.43
N PHE A 120 -9.20 1.32 3.93
CA PHE A 120 -8.49 0.28 3.18
C PHE A 120 -9.35 -0.98 3.03
N TYR A 121 -9.21 -1.68 1.91
CA TYR A 121 -10.03 -2.83 1.54
C TYR A 121 -9.16 -3.97 1.01
N ALA A 122 -9.17 -5.10 1.72
CA ALA A 122 -8.55 -6.35 1.30
C ALA A 122 -9.47 -7.12 0.35
N PRO A 123 -8.92 -7.81 -0.68
CA PRO A 123 -9.70 -8.71 -1.50
C PRO A 123 -10.42 -9.75 -0.63
N ARG A 124 -11.70 -9.99 -0.90
CA ARG A 124 -12.41 -11.09 -0.26
C ARG A 124 -11.69 -12.39 -0.62
N PHE A 125 -11.22 -13.13 0.39
CA PHE A 125 -10.80 -14.51 0.16
C PHE A 125 -11.98 -15.24 -0.50
N ARG A 126 -11.79 -15.73 -1.73
CA ARG A 126 -12.72 -16.68 -2.35
C ARG A 126 -12.58 -18.01 -1.62
N GLY A 127 -13.13 -18.08 -0.42
CA GLY A 127 -13.44 -19.34 0.23
C GLY A 127 -14.53 -20.02 -0.57
N HIS A 128 -14.26 -21.23 -1.06
CA HIS A 128 -15.31 -22.16 -1.44
C HIS A 128 -16.28 -22.24 -0.26
N HIS A 129 -17.55 -21.89 -0.48
CA HIS A 129 -18.60 -22.27 0.46
C HIS A 129 -18.68 -23.81 0.45
N PRO A 130 -18.82 -24.47 1.61
CA PRO A 130 -19.13 -25.90 1.66
C PRO A 130 -20.48 -26.20 0.99
#